data_AF-A0A4Y2S032-F1
#
_entry.id   AF-A0A4Y2S032-F1
#
_cell.length_a   1.000
_cell.length_b   1.000
_cell.length_c   1.000
_cell.angle_alpha   90.00
_cell.angle_beta   90.00
_cell.angle_gamma   90.00
#
_symmetry.space_group_name_H-M   'P 1'
#
loop_
_entity.id
_entity.type
_entity.pdbx_description
1 polymer ?
#
loop_
_entity_poly.entity_id
_entity_poly.type
_entity_poly.pdbx_seq_one_letter_code
_entity_poly.pdbx_strand_id
1 'polypeptide(L)'
;MFVDFSSLNHVKELDNMATAANDRFLMSSKPTNELVLLLCQKQFETINIVIANKDSSSKMPLSNPFQLHSYIKKVVPEHSNITNMKYTRQGKLLFSTSDPVCEAKLLALQNVLDIPVSSDVI
;
A
#
# COMPACT_ATOMS: atom_id res chain seq x y z
N MET A 1 -8.48 -35.22 50.60
CA MET A 1 -8.09 -34.17 49.64
C MET A 1 -7.19 -34.83 48.63
N PHE A 2 -7.75 -35.21 47.47
CA PHE A 2 -7.04 -36.00 46.47
C PHE A 2 -6.55 -35.07 45.37
N VAL A 3 -5.25 -35.13 45.07
CA VAL A 3 -4.73 -35.03 43.71
C VAL A 3 -3.35 -35.66 43.69
N ASP A 4 -3.25 -36.78 42.99
CA ASP A 4 -2.05 -37.11 42.23
C ASP A 4 -2.51 -37.82 40.96
N PHE A 5 -2.05 -37.33 39.81
CA PHE A 5 -1.88 -38.12 38.61
C PHE A 5 -0.68 -37.56 37.85
N SER A 6 0.46 -38.18 38.14
CA SER A 6 1.59 -38.29 37.25
C SER A 6 1.15 -38.93 35.91
N SER A 7 1.42 -38.29 34.75
CA SER A 7 2.02 -38.94 33.55
C SER A 7 1.84 -38.18 32.22
N LEU A 8 2.99 -37.87 31.62
CA LEU A 8 3.43 -38.23 30.26
C LEU A 8 2.63 -37.76 29.00
N ASN A 9 3.22 -36.77 28.32
CA ASN A 9 3.36 -36.57 26.86
C ASN A 9 2.38 -37.27 25.88
N HIS A 10 1.58 -36.50 25.12
CA HIS A 10 1.42 -36.67 23.66
C HIS A 10 0.67 -35.50 22.97
N VAL A 11 1.34 -34.87 21.99
CA VAL A 11 0.83 -34.30 20.71
C VAL A 11 -0.06 -33.04 20.65
N LYS A 12 0.54 -32.01 20.02
CA LYS A 12 0.03 -30.94 19.12
C LYS A 12 -1.26 -30.19 19.50
N GLU A 13 -1.09 -28.89 19.74
CA GLU A 13 -1.97 -27.88 19.16
C GLU A 13 -1.16 -26.61 18.85
N LEU A 14 -0.78 -26.49 17.58
CA LEU A 14 -0.46 -25.21 16.95
C LEU A 14 -1.81 -24.54 16.74
N ASP A 15 -2.14 -23.49 17.49
CA ASP A 15 -3.25 -22.66 17.06
C ASP A 15 -3.12 -21.18 17.44
N ASN A 16 -3.38 -20.39 16.40
CA ASN A 16 -3.84 -19.00 16.39
C ASN A 16 -2.82 -17.87 16.56
N MET A 17 -2.16 -17.62 15.42
CA MET A 17 -2.00 -16.30 14.82
C MET A 17 -3.13 -15.31 15.18
N ALA A 18 -2.75 -14.19 15.79
CA ALA A 18 -3.38 -12.89 15.57
C ALA A 18 -2.46 -11.77 16.09
N THR A 19 -1.31 -11.60 15.45
CA THR A 19 -0.56 -10.33 15.55
C THR A 19 -0.08 -9.95 14.15
N ALA A 20 -1.04 -9.83 13.24
CA ALA A 20 -0.81 -9.41 11.86
C ALA A 20 -1.83 -8.32 11.48
N ALA A 21 -1.76 -7.20 12.19
CA ALA A 21 -2.37 -5.96 11.76
C ALA A 21 -1.83 -4.88 12.70
N ASN A 22 -0.88 -4.06 12.26
CA ASN A 22 -0.74 -2.65 12.67
C ASN A 22 0.45 -1.91 12.03
N ASP A 23 1.32 -2.56 11.24
CA ASP A 23 2.33 -1.84 10.41
C ASP A 23 1.75 -1.22 9.13
N ARG A 24 0.45 -0.90 9.13
CA ARG A 24 -0.32 -0.52 7.93
C ARG A 24 -0.21 0.94 7.54
N PHE A 25 0.68 1.69 8.17
CA PHE A 25 1.03 3.04 7.77
C PHE A 25 2.50 3.08 7.41
N LEU A 26 2.80 2.72 6.16
CA LEU A 26 4.05 3.13 5.52
C LEU A 26 3.96 4.64 5.25
N MET A 27 4.02 5.46 6.31
CA MET A 27 4.65 6.77 6.20
C MET A 27 6.13 6.50 5.94
N SER A 28 6.46 6.06 4.72
CA SER A 28 7.78 5.56 4.39
C SER A 28 8.75 6.72 4.36
N SER A 29 9.43 6.97 5.48
CA SER A 29 10.70 7.69 5.52
C SER A 29 11.84 6.91 4.85
N LYS A 30 11.57 5.72 4.30
CA LYS A 30 12.54 4.92 3.54
C LYS A 30 12.68 5.45 2.12
N PRO A 31 13.91 5.52 1.59
CA PRO A 31 14.14 5.97 0.22
C PRO A 31 13.54 4.97 -0.79
N THR A 32 13.12 5.46 -1.96
CA THR A 32 12.39 4.68 -2.98
C THR A 32 13.09 3.38 -3.39
N ASN A 33 14.42 3.35 -3.42
CA ASN A 33 15.21 2.16 -3.73
C ASN A 33 15.01 1.02 -2.70
N GLU A 34 14.86 1.33 -1.41
CA GLU A 34 14.55 0.31 -0.40
C GLU A 34 13.13 -0.23 -0.57
N LEU A 35 12.17 0.63 -0.93
CA LEU A 35 10.81 0.20 -1.26
C LEU A 35 10.82 -0.77 -2.44
N VAL A 36 11.55 -0.44 -3.51
CA VAL A 36 11.67 -1.33 -4.68
C VAL A 36 12.22 -2.70 -4.30
N LEU A 37 13.28 -2.77 -3.47
CA LEU A 37 13.84 -4.05 -3.02
C LEU A 37 12.83 -4.90 -2.24
N LEU A 38 12.05 -4.27 -1.34
CA LEU A 38 11.01 -4.95 -0.58
C LEU A 38 9.87 -5.46 -1.47
N LEU A 39 9.48 -4.67 -2.47
CA LEU A 39 8.38 -5.00 -3.38
C LEU A 39 8.77 -6.09 -4.38
N CYS A 40 10.00 -6.10 -4.88
CA CYS A 40 10.52 -7.16 -5.75
C CYS A 40 10.54 -8.55 -5.09
N GLN A 41 10.54 -8.62 -3.75
CA GLN A 41 10.46 -9.90 -3.02
C GLN A 41 9.04 -10.46 -2.96
N LYS A 42 8.02 -9.67 -3.31
CA LYS A 42 6.62 -10.09 -3.35
C LYS A 42 6.21 -10.40 -4.77
N GLN A 43 5.44 -11.48 -4.96
CA GLN A 43 4.84 -11.81 -6.26
C GLN A 43 3.39 -11.35 -6.26
N PHE A 44 3.08 -10.37 -7.10
CA PHE A 44 1.72 -9.89 -7.34
C PHE A 44 1.47 -9.83 -8.84
N GLU A 45 0.31 -10.35 -9.30
CA GLU A 45 -0.11 -10.17 -10.70
C GLU A 45 -0.48 -8.71 -10.99
N THR A 46 -1.08 -8.03 -10.01
CA THR A 46 -1.41 -6.60 -10.06
C THR A 46 -1.50 -6.08 -8.65
N ILE A 47 -0.95 -4.89 -8.45
CA ILE A 47 -0.87 -4.20 -7.17
C ILE A 47 -1.72 -2.95 -7.26
N ASN A 48 -2.58 -2.76 -6.27
CA ASN A 48 -3.49 -1.63 -6.19
C ASN A 48 -3.00 -0.64 -5.14
N ILE A 49 -2.65 0.56 -5.59
CA ILE A 49 -2.19 1.63 -4.73
C ILE A 49 -3.33 2.63 -4.57
N VAL A 50 -3.67 2.94 -3.33
CA VAL A 50 -4.63 3.99 -2.98
C VAL A 50 -3.87 5.22 -2.52
N ILE A 51 -4.17 6.36 -3.12
CA ILE A 51 -3.67 7.67 -2.69
C ILE A 51 -4.86 8.49 -2.20
N ALA A 52 -4.81 8.89 -0.94
CA ALA A 52 -5.83 9.68 -0.26
C ALA A 52 -5.29 11.06 0.13
N ASN A 53 -6.20 11.97 0.45
CA ASN A 53 -5.81 13.22 1.11
C ASN A 53 -5.10 12.88 2.43
N LYS A 54 -4.01 13.59 2.73
CA LYS A 54 -3.27 13.41 3.98
C LYS A 54 -4.15 13.65 5.21
N ASP A 55 -5.10 14.59 5.12
CA ASP A 55 -6.20 14.67 6.06
C ASP A 55 -7.23 13.58 5.74
N SER A 56 -7.28 12.54 6.57
CA SER A 56 -8.17 11.39 6.39
C SER A 56 -9.66 11.74 6.42
N SER A 57 -10.03 12.90 6.98
CA SER A 57 -11.41 13.39 6.97
C SER A 57 -11.79 14.07 5.65
N SER A 58 -10.80 14.44 4.85
CA SER A 58 -10.95 15.14 3.58
C SER A 58 -10.90 14.18 2.39
N LYS A 59 -11.68 14.49 1.35
CA LYS A 59 -11.61 13.77 0.06
C LYS A 59 -10.51 14.36 -0.82
N MET A 60 -9.99 13.54 -1.74
CA MET A 60 -9.24 14.05 -2.88
C MET A 60 -10.15 14.92 -3.76
N PRO A 61 -9.76 16.18 -4.04
CA PRO A 61 -10.41 16.99 -5.05
C PRO A 61 -10.42 16.28 -6.40
N LEU A 62 -11.53 16.36 -7.13
CA LEU A 62 -11.61 15.86 -8.49
C LEU A 62 -10.82 16.80 -9.42
N SER A 63 -9.63 16.38 -9.81
CA SER A 63 -8.80 17.10 -10.77
C SER A 63 -9.18 16.80 -12.21
N ASN A 64 -8.78 17.68 -13.13
CA ASN A 64 -8.87 17.40 -14.57
C ASN A 64 -8.05 16.12 -14.90
N PRO A 65 -8.61 15.11 -15.61
CA PRO A 65 -7.91 13.87 -15.92
C PRO A 65 -6.63 14.05 -16.73
N PHE A 66 -6.60 15.02 -17.66
CA PHE A 66 -5.40 15.29 -18.46
C PHE A 66 -4.28 15.90 -17.62
N GLN A 67 -4.63 16.78 -16.67
CA GLN A 67 -3.65 17.36 -15.74
C GLN A 67 -3.09 16.30 -14.80
N LEU A 68 -3.94 15.46 -14.22
CA LEU A 68 -3.50 14.35 -13.37
C LEU A 68 -2.58 13.40 -14.13
N HIS A 69 -2.96 13.00 -15.33
CA HIS A 69 -2.14 12.12 -16.15
C HIS A 69 -0.79 12.75 -16.52
N SER A 70 -0.78 14.04 -16.86
CA SER A 70 0.45 14.78 -17.16
C SER A 70 1.37 14.90 -15.94
N TYR A 71 0.78 15.11 -14.76
CA TYR A 71 1.50 15.09 -13.49
C TYR A 71 2.14 13.72 -13.23
N ILE A 72 1.37 12.64 -13.33
CA ILE A 72 1.86 11.27 -13.10
C ILE A 72 2.99 10.91 -14.06
N LYS A 73 2.87 11.26 -15.35
CA LYS A 73 3.95 11.10 -16.33
C LYS A 73 5.26 11.79 -15.93
N LYS A 74 5.16 12.96 -15.30
CA LYS A 74 6.31 13.74 -14.88
C LYS A 74 7.01 13.14 -13.65
N VAL A 75 6.24 12.58 -12.71
CA VAL A 75 6.77 12.09 -11.42
C VAL A 75 7.03 10.58 -11.40
N VAL A 76 6.40 9.82 -12.30
CA VAL A 76 6.61 8.38 -12.51
C VAL A 76 7.03 8.16 -13.97
N PRO A 77 8.33 8.13 -14.28
CA PRO A 77 8.83 7.90 -15.64
C PRO A 77 8.28 6.63 -16.28
N GLU A 78 8.13 5.56 -15.51
CA GLU A 78 7.64 4.24 -15.91
C GLU A 78 6.10 4.17 -15.97
N HIS A 79 5.41 5.32 -16.02
CA HIS A 79 3.94 5.43 -16.06
C HIS A 79 3.24 4.54 -17.10
N SER A 80 3.93 4.12 -18.17
CA SER A 80 3.39 3.16 -19.15
C SER A 80 3.01 1.81 -18.52
N ASN A 81 3.60 1.47 -17.37
CA ASN A 81 3.33 0.25 -16.62
C ASN A 81 2.18 0.42 -15.61
N ILE A 82 1.57 1.61 -15.53
CA ILE A 82 0.33 1.84 -14.78
C ILE A 82 -0.84 1.44 -15.69
N THR A 83 -1.57 0.39 -15.29
CA THR A 83 -2.65 -0.20 -16.09
C THR A 83 -4.01 0.44 -15.81
N ASN A 84 -4.16 1.11 -14.66
CA ASN A 84 -5.41 1.77 -14.27
C ASN A 84 -5.14 3.00 -13.40
N MET A 85 -5.94 4.04 -13.60
CA MET A 85 -5.96 5.27 -12.80
C MET A 85 -7.39 5.77 -12.70
N LYS A 86 -7.98 5.79 -11.49
CA LYS A 86 -9.37 6.24 -11.30
C LYS A 86 -9.62 6.87 -9.94
N TYR A 87 -10.64 7.72 -9.87
CA TYR A 87 -11.21 8.15 -8.61
C TYR A 87 -12.17 7.08 -8.07
N THR A 88 -12.03 6.75 -6.79
CA THR A 88 -12.95 5.89 -6.06
C THR A 88 -14.16 6.70 -5.58
N ARG A 89 -15.27 6.01 -5.27
CA ARG A 89 -16.47 6.64 -4.69
C ARG A 89 -16.20 7.30 -3.33
N GLN A 90 -15.16 6.86 -2.63
CA GLN A 90 -14.72 7.42 -1.35
C GLN A 90 -13.89 8.70 -1.50
N GLY A 91 -13.63 9.17 -2.73
CA GLY A 91 -12.80 10.35 -2.96
C GLY A 91 -11.32 10.06 -2.73
N LYS A 92 -10.84 8.90 -3.18
CA LYS A 92 -9.41 8.54 -3.20
C LYS A 92 -8.99 8.21 -4.64
N LEU A 93 -7.73 8.40 -4.98
CA LEU A 93 -7.17 7.90 -6.23
C LEU A 93 -6.78 6.44 -6.08
N LEU A 94 -7.07 5.63 -7.10
CA LEU A 94 -6.64 4.26 -7.22
C LEU A 94 -5.77 4.11 -8.45
N PHE A 95 -4.59 3.55 -8.26
CA PHE A 95 -3.67 3.15 -9.31
C PHE A 95 -3.53 1.63 -9.31
N SER A 96 -3.34 1.04 -10.47
CA SER A 96 -2.99 -0.37 -10.60
C SER A 96 -1.73 -0.52 -11.44
N THR A 97 -0.79 -1.36 -10.99
CA THR A 97 0.44 -1.68 -11.72
C THR A 97 0.95 -3.05 -11.30
N SER A 98 1.68 -3.74 -12.17
CA SER A 98 2.45 -4.94 -11.83
C SER A 98 3.95 -4.64 -11.66
N ASP A 99 4.36 -3.39 -11.88
CA ASP A 99 5.74 -2.95 -11.81
C ASP A 99 6.07 -2.43 -10.39
N PRO A 100 6.95 -3.10 -9.63
CA PRO A 100 7.32 -2.67 -8.28
C PRO A 100 8.01 -1.30 -8.27
N VAL A 101 8.62 -0.86 -9.38
CA VAL A 101 9.21 0.48 -9.50
C VAL A 101 8.10 1.54 -9.57
N CYS A 102 7.05 1.29 -10.34
CA CYS A 102 5.88 2.16 -10.39
C CYS A 102 5.21 2.25 -9.02
N GLU A 103 4.99 1.11 -8.37
CA GLU A 103 4.40 1.06 -7.04
C GLU A 103 5.21 1.87 -6.03
N ALA A 104 6.53 1.63 -5.94
CA ALA A 104 7.40 2.35 -5.01
C ALA A 104 7.34 3.88 -5.23
N LYS A 105 7.32 4.33 -6.48
CA LYS A 105 7.23 5.77 -6.81
C LYS A 105 5.88 6.34 -6.45
N LEU A 106 4.78 5.62 -6.69
CA LEU A 106 3.43 6.03 -6.30
C LEU A 106 3.28 6.08 -4.76
N LEU A 107 3.85 5.12 -4.05
CA LEU A 107 3.88 5.10 -2.58
C LEU A 107 4.71 6.25 -2.01
N ALA A 108 5.80 6.63 -2.67
CA ALA A 108 6.68 7.72 -2.22
C ALA A 108 6.12 9.13 -2.51
N LEU A 109 4.98 9.27 -3.19
CA LEU A 109 4.38 10.57 -3.45
C LEU A 109 3.94 11.24 -2.15
N GLN A 110 4.47 12.44 -1.91
CA GLN A 110 4.06 13.28 -0.78
C GLN A 110 2.94 14.23 -1.16
N ASN A 111 2.90 14.65 -2.43
CA ASN A 111 1.88 15.54 -2.97
C ASN A 111 1.34 14.97 -4.29
N VAL A 112 0.12 15.35 -4.68
CA VAL A 112 -0.44 15.17 -6.01
C VAL A 112 -1.12 16.49 -6.40
N LEU A 113 -0.67 17.13 -7.49
CA LEU A 113 -1.18 18.45 -7.90
C LEU A 113 -1.25 19.45 -6.73
N ASP A 114 -0.16 19.55 -5.96
CA ASP A 114 -0.01 20.41 -4.78
C ASP A 114 -0.88 20.06 -3.56
N ILE A 115 -1.66 18.97 -3.63
CA ILE A 115 -2.41 18.44 -2.49
C ILE A 115 -1.53 17.47 -1.73
N PRO A 116 -1.28 17.64 -0.41
CA PRO A 116 -0.57 16.66 0.40
C PRO A 116 -1.35 15.34 0.49
N VAL A 117 -0.65 14.22 0.36
CA VAL A 117 -1.28 12.89 0.28
C VAL A 117 -0.70 11.88 1.28
N SER A 118 -1.46 10.82 1.48
CA SER A 118 -1.00 9.56 2.07
C SER A 118 -1.34 8.40 1.13
N SER A 119 -0.47 7.41 1.08
CA SER A 119 -0.55 6.29 0.15
C SER A 119 -0.56 4.96 0.90
N ASP A 120 -1.25 3.96 0.34
CA ASP A 120 -1.30 2.59 0.89
C ASP A 120 -1.56 1.57 -0.23
N VAL A 121 -1.27 0.30 0.04
CA VAL A 121 -1.52 -0.85 -0.85
C VAL A 121 -2.75 -1.62 -0.36
N ILE A 122 -3.67 -1.98 -1.26
CA ILE A 122 -4.92 -2.68 -0.92
C ILE A 122 -5.10 -4.02 -1.64
#